data_AF-A0A3B6VQ30-F1
#
_entry.id   AF-A0A3B6VQ30-F1
#
_cell.length_a   1.000
_cell.length_b   1.000
_cell.length_c   1.000
_cell.angle_alpha   90.00
_cell.angle_beta   90.00
_cell.angle_gamma   90.00
#
_symmetry.space_group_name_H-M   'P 1'
#
loop_
_entity.id
_entity.type
_entity.pdbx_description
1 polymer ?
#
loop_
_entity_poly.entity_id
_entity_poly.type
_entity_poly.pdbx_seq_one_letter_code
_entity_poly.pdbx_strand_id
1 'polypeptide(L)'
;MENNRIAVVGIIVEETENVSKVNEILHDYSDFIIGRMGIPYREENINIISIVLNAPNDKINSLTGKLGMLKGVSAKALYANKK
;
A
#
# COMPACT_ATOMS: atom_id res chain seq x y z
N MET A 1 7.57 3.46 -23.46
CA MET A 1 6.38 2.89 -22.82
C MET A 1 6.84 2.44 -21.44
N GLU A 2 6.38 3.08 -20.37
CA GLU A 2 6.80 2.72 -19.01
C GLU A 2 6.39 1.27 -18.73
N ASN A 3 7.34 0.48 -18.24
CA ASN A 3 7.17 -0.95 -18.05
C ASN A 3 6.47 -1.19 -16.72
N ASN A 4 5.14 -0.97 -16.71
CA ASN A 4 4.34 -1.11 -15.51
C ASN A 4 4.34 -2.57 -15.03
N ARG A 5 4.34 -2.75 -13.72
CA ARG A 5 4.28 -4.06 -13.07
C ARG A 5 3.02 -4.15 -12.24
N ILE A 6 2.41 -5.33 -12.26
CA ILE A 6 1.31 -5.64 -11.36
C ILE A 6 1.90 -6.05 -10.02
N ALA A 7 1.45 -5.42 -8.94
CA ALA A 7 1.86 -5.76 -7.58
C ALA A 7 0.68 -5.73 -6.61
N VAL A 8 0.80 -6.50 -5.53
CA VAL A 8 -0.05 -6.42 -4.35
C VAL A 8 0.78 -5.82 -3.23
N VAL A 9 0.31 -4.74 -2.61
CA VAL A 9 0.94 -4.14 -1.44
C VAL A 9 0.09 -4.45 -0.23
N GLY A 10 0.66 -5.21 0.71
CA GLY A 10 0.09 -5.41 2.03
C GLY A 10 0.58 -4.32 2.99
N ILE A 11 -0.34 -3.69 3.70
CA ILE A 11 -0.11 -2.61 4.64
C ILE A 11 -0.75 -3.00 5.98
N ILE A 12 0.01 -2.87 7.06
CA ILE A 12 -0.47 -3.07 8.43
C ILE A 12 -0.29 -1.76 9.18
N VAL A 13 -1.34 -1.29 9.83
CA VAL A 13 -1.39 -0.04 10.60
C VAL A 13 -1.73 -0.38 12.05
N GLU A 14 -0.74 -0.25 12.92
CA GLU A 14 -0.85 -0.51 14.37
C GLU A 14 -1.33 0.73 15.14
N GLU A 15 -0.97 1.92 14.65
CA GLU A 15 -1.35 3.19 15.26
C GLU A 15 -2.47 3.85 14.43
N THR A 16 -3.70 3.83 14.96
CA THR A 16 -4.90 4.29 14.23
C THR A 16 -4.84 5.77 13.81
N GLU A 17 -4.07 6.59 14.50
CA GLU A 17 -3.76 7.98 14.12
C GLU A 17 -3.10 8.11 12.73
N ASN A 18 -2.38 7.07 12.29
CA ASN A 18 -1.72 7.07 11.00
C ASN A 18 -2.64 6.64 9.85
N VAL A 19 -3.86 6.16 10.13
CA VAL A 19 -4.82 5.77 9.08
C VAL A 19 -5.12 6.92 8.11
N SER A 20 -5.25 8.15 8.60
CA SER A 20 -5.48 9.31 7.73
C SER A 20 -4.30 9.59 6.80
N LYS A 21 -3.07 9.57 7.33
CA LYS A 21 -1.84 9.80 6.56
C LYS A 21 -1.61 8.69 5.53
N VAL A 22 -1.88 7.44 5.92
CA VAL A 22 -1.86 6.30 5.00
C VAL A 22 -2.83 6.56 3.85
N ASN A 23 -4.09 6.89 4.14
CA ASN A 23 -5.08 7.15 3.10
C ASN A 23 -4.70 8.31 2.17
N GLU A 24 -4.10 9.38 2.69
CA GLU A 24 -3.58 10.49 1.90
C GLU A 24 -2.47 10.03 0.94
N ILE A 25 -1.47 9.30 1.45
CA ILE A 25 -0.43 8.70 0.61
C ILE A 25 -1.04 7.76 -0.43
N LEU A 26 -2.06 6.96 -0.10
CA LEU A 26 -2.71 6.09 -1.08
C LEU A 26 -3.48 6.88 -2.14
N HIS A 27 -4.06 8.02 -1.77
CA HIS A 27 -4.78 8.89 -2.68
C HIS A 27 -3.83 9.50 -3.73
N ASP A 28 -2.62 9.89 -3.35
CA ASP A 28 -1.58 10.38 -4.28
C ASP A 28 -1.19 9.37 -5.37
N TYR A 29 -1.49 8.08 -5.18
CA TYR A 29 -1.17 6.99 -6.11
C TYR A 29 -2.44 6.35 -6.69
N SER A 30 -3.61 7.00 -6.56
CA SER A 30 -4.91 6.44 -6.96
C SER A 30 -4.96 6.00 -8.42
N ASP A 31 -4.28 6.72 -9.31
CA ASP A 31 -4.27 6.45 -10.75
C ASP A 31 -3.65 5.09 -11.10
N PHE A 32 -2.86 4.53 -10.17
CA PHE A 32 -2.25 3.22 -10.31
C PHE A 32 -3.01 2.10 -9.60
N ILE A 33 -3.98 2.43 -8.73
CA ILE A 33 -4.70 1.46 -7.91
C ILE A 33 -5.81 0.81 -8.73
N ILE A 34 -5.68 -0.50 -8.96
CA ILE A 34 -6.72 -1.32 -9.60
C ILE A 34 -7.82 -1.67 -8.60
N GLY A 35 -7.45 -1.88 -7.34
CA GLY A 35 -8.40 -2.22 -6.29
C GLY A 35 -7.75 -2.22 -4.91
N ARG A 36 -8.59 -2.13 -3.86
CA ARG A 36 -8.12 -2.20 -2.47
C ARG A 36 -9.13 -2.93 -1.59
N MET A 37 -8.62 -3.57 -0.55
CA MET A 37 -9.40 -4.22 0.51
C MET A 37 -8.88 -3.72 1.86
N GLY A 38 -9.80 -3.26 2.72
CA GLY A 38 -9.50 -2.90 4.11
C GLY A 38 -10.12 -3.91 5.07
N ILE A 39 -9.35 -4.35 6.05
CA ILE A 39 -9.77 -5.32 7.06
C ILE A 39 -9.42 -4.72 8.44
N PRO A 40 -10.41 -4.19 9.17
CA PRO A 40 -10.21 -3.75 10.54
C PRO A 40 -10.11 -4.98 11.45
N TYR A 41 -8.91 -5.27 11.95
CA TYR A 41 -8.68 -6.41 12.85
C TYR A 41 -8.70 -5.93 14.30
N ARG A 42 -9.92 -5.74 14.81
CA ARG A 42 -10.19 -5.08 16.11
C ARG A 42 -9.60 -5.83 17.31
N GLU A 43 -9.52 -7.16 17.24
CA GLU A 43 -8.99 -8.00 18.32
C GLU A 43 -7.52 -7.69 18.64
N GLU A 44 -6.74 -7.35 17.60
CA GLU A 44 -5.33 -6.94 17.72
C GLU A 44 -5.15 -5.41 17.67
N ASN A 45 -6.24 -4.65 17.63
CA ASN A 45 -6.23 -3.19 17.48
C ASN A 45 -5.41 -2.69 16.26
N ILE A 46 -5.42 -3.44 15.15
CA ILE A 46 -4.72 -3.07 13.92
C ILE A 46 -5.68 -2.94 12.72
N ASN A 47 -5.25 -2.21 11.68
CA ASN A 47 -5.93 -2.16 10.40
C ASN A 47 -5.04 -2.72 9.31
N ILE A 48 -5.56 -3.65 8.53
CA ILE A 48 -4.85 -4.25 7.40
C ILE A 48 -5.44 -3.68 6.11
N ILE A 49 -4.60 -3.23 5.20
CA ILE A 49 -4.99 -2.73 3.89
C ILE A 49 -4.20 -3.52 2.84
N SER A 50 -4.90 -4.08 1.86
CA SER A 50 -4.31 -4.71 0.69
C SER A 50 -4.65 -3.89 -0.54
N ILE A 51 -3.66 -3.59 -1.38
CA ILE A 51 -3.82 -2.75 -2.56
C ILE A 51 -3.23 -3.47 -3.77
N VAL A 52 -3.99 -3.54 -4.84
CA VAL A 52 -3.53 -4.04 -6.14
C VAL A 52 -3.19 -2.84 -7.02
N LEU A 53 -1.97 -2.82 -7.55
CA LEU A 53 -1.41 -1.72 -8.33
C LEU A 53 -0.99 -2.20 -9.73
N ASN A 54 -1.10 -1.32 -10.72
CA ASN A 54 -0.41 -1.43 -12.01
C ASN A 54 0.39 -0.14 -12.25
N ALA A 55 1.67 -0.16 -11.90
CA ALA A 55 2.50 1.05 -11.87
C ALA A 55 3.95 0.77 -12.31
N PRO A 56 4.69 1.83 -12.69
CA PRO A 56 6.15 1.78 -12.77
C PRO A 56 6.79 1.31 -11.45
N ASN A 57 7.90 0.57 -11.53
CA ASN A 57 8.54 -0.04 -10.36
C ASN A 57 9.04 1.00 -9.34
N ASP A 58 9.51 2.16 -9.80
CA ASP A 58 9.89 3.30 -8.98
C ASP A 58 8.71 3.89 -8.20
N LYS A 59 7.51 3.92 -8.79
CA LYS A 59 6.29 4.36 -8.11
C LYS A 59 5.87 3.39 -7.02
N ILE A 60 5.90 2.08 -7.29
CA ILE A 60 5.60 1.04 -6.29
C ILE A 60 6.59 1.13 -5.11
N ASN A 61 7.89 1.25 -5.40
CA ASN A 61 8.93 1.39 -4.37
C ASN A 61 8.81 2.69 -3.58
N SER A 62 8.46 3.79 -4.25
CA SER A 62 8.24 5.08 -3.57
C SER A 62 7.04 5.03 -2.65
N LEU A 63 5.96 4.38 -3.07
CA LEU A 63 4.75 4.18 -2.26
C LEU A 63 5.06 3.36 -1.00
N THR A 64 5.69 2.19 -1.15
CA THR A 64 6.02 1.34 0.00
C THR A 64 7.04 2.00 0.93
N GLY A 65 8.01 2.73 0.37
CA GLY A 65 8.97 3.52 1.13
C GLY A 65 8.31 4.61 1.97
N LYS A 66 7.45 5.44 1.37
CA LYS A 66 6.69 6.49 2.09
C LYS A 66 5.84 5.91 3.21
N LEU A 67 5.12 4.82 2.95
CA LEU A 67 4.29 4.15 3.95
C LEU A 67 5.13 3.59 5.10
N GLY A 68 6.26 2.93 4.80
CA GLY A 68 7.15 2.36 5.80
C GLY A 68 7.92 3.38 6.66
N MET A 69 7.90 4.67 6.29
CA MET A 69 8.45 5.76 7.12
C MET A 69 7.48 6.24 8.20
N LEU A 70 6.19 5.89 8.10
CA LEU A 70 5.22 6.20 9.13
C LEU A 70 5.41 5.25 10.31
N LYS A 71 5.51 5.82 11.53
CA LYS A 71 5.58 5.03 12.77
C LYS A 71 4.35 4.13 12.90
N GLY A 72 4.54 2.88 13.31
CA GLY A 72 3.44 1.92 13.45
C GLY A 72 2.78 1.53 12.12
N VAL A 73 3.44 1.72 10.97
CA VAL A 73 2.98 1.27 9.66
C VAL A 73 4.04 0.37 9.02
N SER A 74 3.61 -0.81 8.59
CA SER A 74 4.42 -1.73 7.79
C SER A 74 3.81 -1.88 6.40
N ALA A 75 4.63 -1.77 5.34
CA ALA A 75 4.18 -1.99 3.96
C ALA A 75 5.15 -2.90 3.20
N LYS A 76 4.62 -3.89 2.49
CA LYS A 76 5.41 -4.80 1.63
C LYS A 76 4.72 -5.04 0.29
N ALA A 77 5.49 -4.97 -0.78
CA ALA A 77 5.02 -5.28 -2.13
C ALA A 77 5.37 -6.72 -2.52
N LEU A 78 4.39 -7.42 -3.08
CA LEU A 78 4.54 -8.68 -3.79
C LEU A 78 4.28 -8.42 -5.28
N TYR A 79 5.22 -8.78 -6.13
CA TYR A 79 5.10 -8.57 -7.57
C TYR A 79 4.49 -9.80 -8.26
N ALA A 80 3.62 -9.58 -9.23
CA ALA A 80 3.14 -10.64 -10.09
C ALA A 80 4.28 -11.16 -10.97
N ASN A 81 4.34 -12.48 -11.17
CA ASN A 81 5.33 -13.11 -12.05
C ASN A 81 4.97 -13.02 -13.55
N LYS A 82 3.97 -12.19 -13.90
CA LYS A 82 3.53 -12.02 -15.28
C LYS A 82 4.53 -11.10 -15.99
N LYS A 83 5.15 -11.62 -17.07
CA LYS A 83 6.01 -10.84 -17.96
C LYS A 83 5.19 -9.92 -18.84
#